data_AF-A0A2M6YKJ6-F1
#
_entry.id   AF-A0A2M6YKJ6-F1
#
_cell.length_a   1.000
_cell.length_b   1.000
_cell.length_c   1.000
_cell.angle_alpha   90.00
_cell.angle_beta   90.00
_cell.angle_gamma   90.00
#
_symmetry.space_group_name_H-M   'P 1'
#
loop_
_entity.id
_entity.type
_entity.pdbx_description
1 polymer ?
#
loop_
_entity_poly.entity_id
_entity_poly.type
_entity_poly.pdbx_seq_one_letter_code
_entity_poly.pdbx_strand_id
1 'polypeptide(L)'
;MSKIKLKTPLVEIDGDEMTRIIWSMIKEKLILPFLDLELKYFDLGISERDRTDDRVTTEAAYAIRDYGVGVKCATITPDAERVTEYHLKKAWPSPNGRIRSILDGTVFRKPILVSNITPAIRSWKKPIVIGRHAYGDLYRGVELVVDRPGRVELVYSPEGGAEARLLVHDFKGPGIVMGIHNLDKSIRSFARSCITYALSEKMDLWFSVKDTISKKYHARFKEVFAAETAARRAEFDAAGISYRYLLIDDAAAQTMKHPGGFLWALTNYEGDVFSDVVASGFGSLGMMTSVLVSPNGQF
;
A
#
# COMPACT_ATOMS: atom_id res chain seq x y z
N MET A 1 6.54 -33.49 -20.47
CA MET A 1 5.18 -32.93 -20.27
C MET A 1 5.05 -31.67 -21.10
N SER A 2 3.89 -31.42 -21.74
CA SER A 2 3.63 -30.14 -22.40
C SER A 2 3.52 -29.04 -21.35
N LYS A 3 4.20 -27.91 -21.55
CA LYS A 3 4.08 -26.75 -20.67
C LYS A 3 2.66 -26.18 -20.70
N ILE A 4 2.21 -25.60 -19.58
CA ILE A 4 0.91 -24.92 -19.51
C ILE A 4 1.02 -23.60 -20.27
N LYS A 5 0.14 -23.38 -21.25
CA LYS A 5 0.12 -22.16 -22.06
C LYS A 5 -0.67 -21.05 -21.38
N LEU A 6 -0.09 -19.86 -21.31
CA LEU A 6 -0.80 -18.65 -20.87
C LEU A 6 -1.24 -17.83 -22.09
N LYS A 7 -2.47 -17.29 -22.01
CA LYS A 7 -3.08 -16.49 -23.09
C LYS A 7 -2.54 -15.06 -23.14
N THR A 8 -2.31 -14.47 -21.97
CA THR A 8 -1.92 -13.06 -21.83
C THR A 8 -0.49 -13.01 -21.28
N PRO A 9 0.39 -12.15 -21.83
CA PRO A 9 1.72 -11.93 -21.27
C PRO A 9 1.66 -11.42 -19.83
N LEU A 10 2.66 -11.79 -19.03
CA LEU A 10 2.84 -11.28 -17.67
C LEU A 10 3.92 -10.20 -17.66
N VAL A 11 3.68 -9.10 -16.97
CA VAL A 11 4.72 -8.08 -16.77
C VAL A 11 5.67 -8.54 -15.67
N GLU A 12 6.93 -8.74 -16.02
CA GLU A 12 8.00 -9.10 -15.08
C GLU A 12 8.80 -7.85 -14.75
N ILE A 13 8.87 -7.51 -13.46
CA ILE A 13 9.66 -6.39 -12.95
C ILE A 13 10.80 -6.96 -12.11
N ASP A 14 12.02 -6.86 -12.62
CA ASP A 14 13.22 -7.32 -11.91
C ASP A 14 13.67 -6.33 -10.82
N GLY A 15 14.64 -6.73 -10.02
CA GLY A 15 15.01 -6.03 -8.79
C GLY A 15 16.50 -6.03 -8.48
N ASP A 16 16.81 -5.93 -7.19
CA ASP A 16 18.15 -5.65 -6.68
C ASP A 16 18.66 -6.75 -5.70
N GLU A 17 19.98 -6.70 -5.45
CA GLU A 17 20.69 -7.46 -4.40
C GLU A 17 20.34 -8.96 -4.38
N MET A 18 20.15 -9.53 -3.18
CA MET A 18 19.89 -10.95 -3.00
C MET A 18 18.54 -11.37 -3.63
N THR A 19 17.56 -10.47 -3.66
CA THR A 19 16.26 -10.77 -4.26
C THR A 19 16.35 -10.98 -5.76
N ARG A 20 17.22 -10.25 -6.48
CA ARG A 20 17.48 -10.45 -7.91
C ARG A 20 18.02 -11.86 -8.21
N ILE A 21 18.93 -12.35 -7.36
CA ILE A 21 19.50 -13.70 -7.50
C ILE A 21 18.41 -14.76 -7.27
N ILE A 22 17.65 -14.64 -6.18
CA ILE A 22 16.54 -15.55 -5.86
C ILE A 22 15.47 -15.52 -6.97
N TRP A 23 15.20 -14.36 -7.54
CA TRP A 23 14.24 -14.16 -8.61
C TRP A 23 14.58 -14.98 -9.87
N SER A 24 15.85 -14.94 -10.31
CA SER A 24 16.31 -15.78 -11.42
C SER A 24 16.14 -17.27 -11.11
N MET A 25 16.50 -17.69 -9.89
CA MET A 25 16.36 -19.09 -9.46
C MET A 25 14.90 -19.56 -9.46
N ILE A 26 13.96 -18.74 -8.98
CA ILE A 26 12.53 -19.02 -9.00
C ILE A 26 12.06 -19.18 -10.45
N LYS A 27 12.38 -18.20 -11.30
CA LYS A 27 11.96 -18.21 -12.70
C LYS A 27 12.47 -19.45 -13.45
N GLU A 28 13.76 -19.73 -13.34
CA GLU A 28 14.41 -20.83 -14.06
C GLU A 28 14.02 -22.22 -13.55
N LYS A 29 13.85 -22.39 -12.23
CA LYS A 29 13.62 -23.72 -11.63
C LYS A 29 12.16 -24.04 -11.40
N LEU A 30 11.32 -23.04 -11.12
CA LEU A 30 9.96 -23.24 -10.62
C LEU A 30 8.88 -22.75 -11.59
N ILE A 31 9.20 -21.88 -12.55
CA ILE A 31 8.22 -21.27 -13.47
C ILE A 31 8.42 -21.75 -14.91
N LEU A 32 9.52 -21.39 -15.55
CA LEU A 32 9.77 -21.64 -16.99
C LEU A 32 9.84 -23.13 -17.40
N PRO A 33 10.23 -24.08 -16.54
CA PRO A 33 10.15 -25.51 -16.89
C PRO A 33 8.71 -26.00 -17.09
N PHE A 34 7.74 -25.34 -16.46
CA PHE A 34 6.36 -25.80 -16.38
C PHE A 34 5.37 -24.92 -17.16
N LEU A 35 5.69 -23.64 -17.37
CA LEU A 35 4.85 -22.66 -18.05
C LEU A 35 5.44 -22.21 -19.38
N ASP A 36 4.62 -22.16 -20.42
CA ASP A 36 4.88 -21.47 -21.69
C ASP A 36 4.31 -20.06 -21.55
N LEU A 37 5.18 -19.16 -21.09
CA LEU A 37 4.83 -17.84 -20.58
C LEU A 37 5.59 -16.77 -21.36
N GLU A 38 4.85 -15.85 -21.98
CA GLU A 38 5.43 -14.62 -22.51
C GLU A 38 5.61 -13.60 -21.36
N LEU A 39 6.84 -13.13 -21.18
CA LEU A 39 7.20 -12.15 -20.16
C LEU A 39 7.49 -10.80 -20.82
N LYS A 40 6.76 -9.75 -20.41
CA LYS A 40 7.12 -8.37 -20.70
C LYS A 40 8.07 -7.90 -19.61
N TYR A 41 9.37 -8.05 -19.87
CA TYR A 41 10.43 -7.83 -18.89
C TYR A 41 10.82 -6.35 -18.78
N PHE A 42 10.93 -5.87 -17.55
CA PHE A 42 11.43 -4.55 -17.20
C PHE A 42 12.44 -4.69 -16.07
N ASP A 43 13.68 -4.24 -16.29
CA ASP A 43 14.70 -4.25 -15.27
C ASP A 43 14.61 -2.97 -14.41
N LEU A 44 14.15 -3.11 -13.17
CA LEU A 44 14.10 -2.01 -12.20
C LEU A 44 15.26 -2.06 -11.19
N GLY A 45 16.30 -2.84 -11.50
CA GLY A 45 17.58 -2.75 -10.81
C GLY A 45 18.10 -1.31 -10.80
N ILE A 46 18.75 -0.92 -9.70
CA ILE A 46 19.13 0.47 -9.43
C ILE A 46 19.98 1.07 -10.56
N SER A 47 20.88 0.29 -11.16
CA SER A 47 21.71 0.72 -12.29
C SER A 47 20.89 1.03 -13.54
N GLU A 48 19.86 0.23 -13.85
CA GLU A 48 19.03 0.47 -15.03
C GLU A 48 18.07 1.64 -14.82
N ARG A 49 17.54 1.79 -13.60
CA ARG A 49 16.78 2.99 -13.23
C ARG A 49 17.62 4.25 -13.34
N ASP A 50 18.87 4.23 -12.87
CA ASP A 50 19.75 5.38 -13.02
C ASP A 50 20.09 5.68 -14.49
N ARG A 51 20.41 4.64 -15.27
CA ARG A 51 20.70 4.76 -16.71
C ARG A 51 19.53 5.37 -17.49
N THR A 52 18.30 5.00 -17.17
CA THR A 52 17.07 5.42 -17.88
C THR A 52 16.41 6.66 -17.29
N ASP A 53 17.04 7.31 -16.31
CA ASP A 53 16.45 8.42 -15.56
C ASP A 53 15.08 8.08 -14.94
N ASP A 54 14.97 6.84 -14.44
CA ASP A 54 13.78 6.22 -13.83
C ASP A 54 12.58 6.07 -14.80
N ARG A 55 12.83 6.19 -16.12
CA ARG A 55 11.80 5.99 -17.14
C ARG A 55 11.30 4.55 -17.18
N VAL A 56 12.19 3.56 -16.99
CA VAL A 56 11.84 2.12 -16.98
C VAL A 56 10.77 1.79 -15.93
N THR A 57 10.79 2.45 -14.77
CA THR A 57 9.78 2.27 -13.71
C THR A 57 8.40 2.73 -14.18
N THR A 58 8.34 3.82 -14.93
CA THR A 58 7.08 4.37 -15.47
C THR A 58 6.55 3.48 -16.60
N GLU A 59 7.43 3.03 -17.49
CA GLU A 59 7.09 2.11 -18.59
C GLU A 59 6.54 0.78 -18.06
N ALA A 60 7.17 0.22 -17.02
CA ALA A 60 6.69 -1.01 -16.37
C ALA A 60 5.28 -0.84 -15.76
N ALA A 61 5.00 0.29 -15.10
CA ALA A 61 3.68 0.56 -14.54
C ALA A 61 2.60 0.67 -15.63
N TYR A 62 2.90 1.31 -16.76
CA TYR A 62 1.96 1.36 -17.88
C TYR A 62 1.77 0.00 -18.54
N ALA A 63 2.83 -0.81 -18.65
CA ALA A 63 2.69 -2.18 -19.10
C ALA A 63 1.76 -2.98 -18.18
N ILE A 64 1.86 -2.84 -16.84
CA ILE A 64 0.92 -3.51 -15.93
C ILE A 64 -0.52 -3.07 -16.21
N ARG A 65 -0.75 -1.77 -16.43
CA ARG A 65 -2.08 -1.26 -16.76
C ARG A 65 -2.62 -1.86 -18.06
N ASP A 66 -1.77 -2.06 -19.05
CA ASP A 66 -2.17 -2.52 -20.39
C ASP A 66 -2.35 -4.06 -20.44
N TYR A 67 -1.52 -4.82 -19.73
CA TYR A 67 -1.56 -6.30 -19.69
C TYR A 67 -2.34 -6.87 -18.49
N GLY A 68 -2.65 -6.04 -17.49
CA GLY A 68 -3.46 -6.37 -16.31
C GLY A 68 -2.65 -6.87 -15.11
N VAL A 69 -1.66 -7.74 -15.31
CA VAL A 69 -0.95 -8.41 -14.20
C VAL A 69 0.56 -8.15 -14.26
N GLY A 70 1.13 -7.78 -13.12
CA GLY A 70 2.57 -7.61 -12.93
C GLY A 70 3.09 -8.37 -11.71
N VAL A 71 4.29 -8.93 -11.84
CA VAL A 71 5.02 -9.57 -10.74
C VAL A 71 6.35 -8.84 -10.55
N LYS A 72 6.63 -8.44 -9.32
CA LYS A 72 7.74 -7.52 -9.01
C LYS A 72 8.70 -8.06 -7.96
N CYS A 73 9.99 -8.01 -8.27
CA CYS A 73 11.09 -8.24 -7.37
C CYS A 73 11.35 -7.01 -6.47
N ALA A 74 11.98 -7.20 -5.30
CA ALA A 74 12.30 -6.10 -4.41
C ALA A 74 13.38 -5.19 -5.02
N THR A 75 13.29 -3.89 -4.76
CA THR A 75 14.12 -2.85 -5.39
C THR A 75 14.63 -1.89 -4.34
N ILE A 76 15.87 -1.41 -4.49
CA ILE A 76 16.47 -0.39 -3.64
C ILE A 76 15.69 0.93 -3.77
N THR A 77 15.44 1.63 -2.67
CA THR A 77 15.09 3.05 -2.71
C THR A 77 16.30 3.82 -2.19
N PRO A 78 17.09 4.49 -3.06
CA PRO A 78 18.40 5.00 -2.68
C PRO A 78 18.30 6.23 -1.77
N ASP A 79 19.06 6.19 -0.68
CA ASP A 79 19.38 7.35 0.16
C ASP A 79 20.77 7.93 -0.24
N ALA A 80 21.31 8.86 0.54
CA ALA A 80 22.60 9.47 0.27
C ALA A 80 23.77 8.47 0.25
N GLU A 81 23.70 7.41 1.07
CA GLU A 81 24.72 6.37 1.11
C GLU A 81 24.66 5.52 -0.15
N ARG A 82 23.46 5.08 -0.55
CA ARG A 82 23.27 4.31 -1.79
C ARG A 82 23.61 5.09 -3.05
N VAL A 83 23.40 6.42 -3.06
CA VAL A 83 23.88 7.29 -4.15
C VAL A 83 25.39 7.22 -4.29
N THR A 84 26.11 7.21 -3.17
CA THR A 84 27.57 7.11 -3.17
C THR A 84 28.03 5.70 -3.58
N GLU A 85 27.43 4.66 -3.00
CA GLU A 85 27.78 3.26 -3.25
C GLU A 85 27.62 2.85 -4.73
N TYR A 86 26.52 3.26 -5.37
CA TYR A 86 26.22 2.89 -6.75
C TYR A 86 26.57 3.99 -7.77
N HIS A 87 27.20 5.08 -7.33
CA HIS A 87 27.54 6.25 -8.16
C HIS A 87 26.34 6.80 -8.96
N LEU A 88 25.20 6.94 -8.28
CA LEU A 88 23.94 7.36 -8.91
C LEU A 88 23.94 8.85 -9.25
N LYS A 89 23.22 9.22 -10.30
CA LYS A 89 22.99 10.63 -10.67
C LYS A 89 22.31 11.42 -9.55
N LYS A 90 21.39 10.76 -8.82
CA LYS A 90 20.67 11.32 -7.66
C LYS A 90 19.95 10.23 -6.86
N ALA A 91 19.43 10.60 -5.70
CA ALA A 91 18.50 9.76 -4.94
C ALA A 91 17.16 9.64 -5.68
N TRP A 92 16.99 8.58 -6.46
CA TRP A 92 15.75 8.30 -7.18
C TRP A 92 14.59 7.97 -6.23
N PRO A 93 13.35 8.38 -6.56
CA PRO A 93 12.18 8.04 -5.76
C PRO A 93 11.92 6.53 -5.74
N SER A 94 11.16 6.07 -4.75
CA SER A 94 10.83 4.65 -4.62
C SER A 94 10.05 4.13 -5.82
N PRO A 95 10.50 3.04 -6.48
CA PRO A 95 9.77 2.46 -7.60
C PRO A 95 8.37 1.99 -7.21
N ASN A 96 8.22 1.47 -5.99
CA ASN A 96 6.93 1.04 -5.46
C ASN A 96 5.94 2.23 -5.40
N GLY A 97 6.40 3.39 -4.92
CA GLY A 97 5.60 4.61 -4.86
C GLY A 97 5.17 5.09 -6.24
N ARG A 98 6.09 5.08 -7.22
CA ARG A 98 5.81 5.46 -8.60
C ARG A 98 4.78 4.52 -9.25
N ILE A 99 4.97 3.20 -9.16
CA ILE A 99 4.04 2.20 -9.70
C ILE A 99 2.64 2.37 -9.06
N ARG A 100 2.57 2.47 -7.72
CA ARG A 100 1.30 2.70 -6.99
C ARG A 100 0.60 3.98 -7.42
N SER A 101 1.36 5.05 -7.67
CA SER A 101 0.77 6.33 -8.11
C SER A 101 0.15 6.26 -9.51
N ILE A 102 0.67 5.39 -10.38
CA ILE A 102 0.18 5.22 -11.76
C ILE A 102 -1.00 4.24 -11.80
N LEU A 103 -0.89 3.13 -11.07
CA LEU A 103 -1.91 2.09 -11.05
C LEU A 103 -3.11 2.42 -10.14
N ASP A 104 -2.89 3.28 -9.14
CA ASP A 104 -3.80 3.49 -8.00
C ASP A 104 -4.09 2.17 -7.26
N GLY A 105 -4.82 2.26 -6.14
CA GLY A 105 -5.38 1.10 -5.47
C GLY A 105 -4.76 0.79 -4.12
N THR A 106 -4.96 -0.45 -3.69
CA THR A 106 -4.77 -0.89 -2.31
C THR A 106 -3.78 -2.03 -2.23
N VAL A 107 -2.82 -1.93 -1.32
CA VAL A 107 -1.85 -3.02 -1.10
C VAL A 107 -2.42 -3.95 -0.02
N PHE A 108 -2.73 -5.18 -0.42
CA PHE A 108 -3.15 -6.25 0.48
C PHE A 108 -1.95 -7.08 0.90
N ARG A 109 -1.72 -7.18 2.21
CA ARG A 109 -0.66 -8.01 2.80
C ARG A 109 -1.28 -9.14 3.62
N LYS A 110 -1.01 -10.39 3.24
CA LYS A 110 -1.58 -11.60 3.85
C LYS A 110 -0.48 -12.56 4.32
N PRO A 111 -0.47 -12.95 5.61
CA PRO A 111 0.53 -13.89 6.13
C PRO A 111 0.44 -15.27 5.45
N ILE A 112 1.60 -15.88 5.22
CA ILE A 112 1.74 -17.27 4.79
C ILE A 112 1.85 -18.12 6.06
N LEU A 113 0.83 -18.93 6.33
CA LEU A 113 0.78 -19.77 7.52
C LEU A 113 1.41 -21.13 7.25
N VAL A 114 2.20 -21.61 8.19
CA VAL A 114 2.73 -22.98 8.22
C VAL A 114 2.45 -23.58 9.60
N SER A 115 2.09 -24.87 9.65
CA SER A 115 1.59 -25.51 10.87
C SER A 115 2.62 -25.60 12.01
N ASN A 116 3.90 -25.51 11.69
CA ASN A 116 5.01 -25.62 12.64
C ASN A 116 5.56 -24.27 13.11
N ILE A 117 5.00 -23.14 12.68
CA ILE A 117 5.33 -21.81 13.21
C ILE A 117 4.14 -21.30 14.02
N THR A 118 4.35 -21.07 15.31
CA THR A 118 3.32 -20.52 16.19
C THR A 118 3.38 -18.98 16.16
N PRO A 119 2.25 -18.27 15.94
CA PRO A 119 2.23 -16.82 16.01
C PRO A 119 2.69 -16.30 17.38
N ALA A 120 3.42 -15.18 17.39
CA ALA A 120 3.91 -14.53 18.61
C ALA A 120 2.74 -14.07 19.50
N ILE A 121 1.62 -13.67 18.88
CA ILE A 121 0.40 -13.27 19.57
C ILE A 121 -0.51 -14.49 19.70
N ARG A 122 -0.66 -14.98 20.94
CA ARG A 122 -1.30 -16.27 21.26
C ARG A 122 -2.74 -16.41 20.75
N SER A 123 -3.47 -15.30 20.69
CA SER A 123 -4.86 -15.28 20.23
C SER A 123 -4.98 -15.52 18.73
N TRP A 124 -3.98 -15.17 17.93
CA TRP A 124 -4.04 -15.25 16.48
C TRP A 124 -4.05 -16.71 16.00
N LYS A 125 -5.15 -17.13 15.35
CA LYS A 125 -5.37 -18.48 14.80
C LYS A 125 -5.66 -18.47 13.30
N LYS A 126 -6.22 -17.38 12.79
CA LYS A 126 -6.55 -17.15 11.37
C LYS A 126 -5.75 -15.94 10.86
N PRO A 127 -5.46 -15.85 9.56
CA PRO A 127 -4.67 -14.74 9.02
C PRO A 127 -5.39 -13.41 9.26
N ILE A 128 -4.62 -12.37 9.56
CA ILE A 128 -5.09 -10.98 9.53
C ILE A 128 -4.52 -10.38 8.25
N VAL A 129 -5.40 -9.94 7.35
CA VAL A 129 -4.98 -9.30 6.10
C VAL A 129 -4.96 -7.80 6.34
N ILE A 130 -3.90 -7.11 5.93
CA ILE A 130 -3.85 -5.64 5.95
C ILE A 130 -4.18 -5.12 4.56
N GLY A 131 -5.19 -4.26 4.45
CA GLY A 131 -5.45 -3.44 3.27
C GLY A 131 -4.90 -2.05 3.49
N ARG A 132 -3.73 -1.75 2.94
CA ARG A 132 -3.07 -0.45 3.07
C ARG A 132 -3.49 0.48 1.93
N HIS A 133 -4.00 1.66 2.28
CA HIS A 133 -4.20 2.75 1.33
C HIS A 133 -2.85 3.26 0.80
N ALA A 134 -2.60 3.14 -0.50
CA ALA A 134 -1.28 3.37 -1.08
C ALA A 134 -1.03 4.81 -1.58
N TYR A 135 -1.84 5.80 -1.15
CA TYR A 135 -1.79 7.17 -1.65
C TYR A 135 -1.91 8.22 -0.54
N GLY A 136 -1.29 9.38 -0.75
CA GLY A 136 -1.43 10.57 0.08
C GLY A 136 -0.83 10.43 1.48
N ASP A 137 -1.39 11.20 2.41
CA ASP A 137 -0.99 11.29 3.82
C ASP A 137 0.50 11.66 3.98
N LEU A 138 1.17 11.11 5.00
CA LEU A 138 2.59 11.34 5.29
C LEU A 138 3.51 11.12 4.07
N TYR A 139 3.17 10.17 3.19
CA TYR A 139 3.99 9.81 2.02
C TYR A 139 3.93 10.85 0.89
N ARG A 140 3.09 11.87 1.03
CA ARG A 140 3.07 13.07 0.18
C ARG A 140 3.02 14.35 1.02
N GLY A 141 3.60 14.28 2.22
CA GLY A 141 3.73 15.42 3.11
C GLY A 141 4.73 16.45 2.59
N VAL A 142 4.51 17.71 2.95
CA VAL A 142 5.47 18.80 2.79
C VAL A 142 5.80 19.33 4.18
N GLU A 143 7.08 19.50 4.47
CA GLU A 143 7.58 19.85 5.79
C GLU A 143 8.31 21.20 5.74
N LEU A 144 8.24 21.94 6.85
CA LEU A 144 8.94 23.20 7.03
C LEU A 144 9.52 23.24 8.45
N VAL A 145 10.81 23.54 8.54
CA VAL A 145 11.47 23.91 9.80
C VAL A 145 11.24 25.41 10.05
N VAL A 146 10.67 25.73 11.20
CA VAL A 146 10.46 27.10 11.67
C VAL A 146 11.64 27.47 12.55
N ASP A 147 12.49 28.42 12.12
CA ASP A 147 13.73 28.78 12.81
C ASP A 147 13.57 29.92 13.84
N ARG A 148 12.45 30.65 13.79
CA ARG A 148 12.17 31.83 14.62
C ARG A 148 10.66 32.04 14.80
N PRO A 149 10.22 32.92 15.73
CA PRO A 149 8.80 33.20 15.93
C PRO A 149 8.07 33.62 14.65
N GLY A 150 6.86 33.11 14.44
CA GLY A 150 6.10 33.36 13.21
C GLY A 150 4.77 32.60 13.14
N ARG A 151 3.91 32.98 12.20
CA ARG A 151 2.61 32.35 11.97
C ARG A 151 2.69 31.37 10.81
N VAL A 152 2.12 30.16 11.00
CA VAL A 152 1.92 29.19 9.91
C VAL A 152 0.43 28.99 9.69
N GLU A 153 0.02 29.04 8.42
CA GLU A 153 -1.36 28.89 7.98
C GLU A 153 -1.49 27.81 6.91
N LEU A 154 -2.65 27.17 6.85
CA LEU A 154 -3.10 26.39 5.72
C LEU A 154 -3.95 27.30 4.84
N VAL A 155 -3.53 27.48 3.59
CA VAL A 155 -4.18 28.36 2.62
C VAL A 155 -4.73 27.53 1.47
N TYR A 156 -6.02 27.73 1.15
CA TYR A 156 -6.68 27.12 0.00
C TYR A 156 -7.28 28.20 -0.89
N SER A 157 -6.79 28.29 -2.12
CA SER A 157 -7.22 29.31 -3.10
C SER A 157 -7.96 28.61 -4.25
N PRO A 158 -9.30 28.48 -4.18
CA PRO A 158 -10.07 27.81 -5.22
C PRO A 158 -10.13 28.64 -6.51
N GLU A 159 -10.18 27.96 -7.65
CA GLU A 159 -10.41 28.63 -8.94
C GLU A 159 -11.80 29.30 -8.94
N GLY A 160 -11.84 30.61 -9.24
CA GLY A 160 -13.07 31.38 -9.28
C GLY A 160 -13.76 31.63 -7.92
N GLY A 161 -13.09 31.35 -6.80
CA GLY A 161 -13.64 31.52 -5.45
C GLY A 161 -12.75 32.30 -4.49
N ALA A 162 -13.28 32.59 -3.30
CA ALA A 162 -12.52 33.27 -2.25
C ALA A 162 -11.52 32.32 -1.58
N GLU A 163 -10.34 32.85 -1.27
CA GLU A 163 -9.31 32.14 -0.51
C GLU A 163 -9.78 31.82 0.92
N ALA A 164 -9.50 30.61 1.39
CA ALA A 164 -9.67 30.19 2.76
C ALA A 164 -8.31 30.11 3.47
N ARG A 165 -8.19 30.74 4.64
CA ARG A 165 -7.00 30.68 5.50
C ARG A 165 -7.36 30.09 6.85
N LEU A 166 -6.61 29.09 7.27
CA LEU A 166 -6.76 28.44 8.56
C LEU A 166 -5.44 28.52 9.31
N LEU A 167 -5.46 29.08 10.52
CA LEU A 167 -4.28 29.09 11.37
C LEU A 167 -3.91 27.65 11.75
N VAL A 168 -2.68 27.26 11.45
CA VAL A 168 -2.10 26.00 11.97
C VAL A 168 -1.54 26.26 13.36
N HIS A 169 -0.63 27.23 13.48
CA HIS A 169 -0.04 27.61 14.76
C HIS A 169 0.63 29.01 14.70
N ASP A 170 0.76 29.64 15.86
CA ASP A 170 1.53 30.88 16.06
C ASP A 170 2.76 30.56 16.94
N PHE A 171 3.90 30.34 16.27
CA PHE A 171 5.15 29.91 16.89
C PHE A 171 5.79 31.07 17.66
N LYS A 172 6.18 30.81 18.91
CA LYS A 172 6.95 31.73 19.76
C LYS A 172 8.45 31.43 19.80
N GLY A 173 8.90 30.44 19.02
CA GLY A 173 10.28 29.97 18.94
C GLY A 173 10.40 28.87 17.87
N PRO A 174 11.57 28.21 17.77
CA PRO A 174 11.81 27.19 16.76
C PRO A 174 10.84 26.00 16.85
N GLY A 175 10.53 25.39 15.71
CA GLY A 175 9.62 24.25 15.62
C GLY A 175 9.57 23.64 14.22
N ILE A 176 8.58 22.78 13.99
CA ILE A 176 8.36 22.12 12.70
C ILE A 176 6.87 22.10 12.39
N VAL A 177 6.54 22.09 11.10
CA VAL A 177 5.17 21.92 10.60
C VAL A 177 5.16 21.02 9.38
N MET A 178 4.07 20.27 9.22
CA MET A 178 3.85 19.39 8.08
C MET A 178 2.43 19.58 7.55
N GLY A 179 2.30 19.66 6.23
CA GLY A 179 1.03 19.59 5.51
C GLY A 179 0.90 18.26 4.78
N ILE A 180 -0.25 17.58 4.95
CA ILE A 180 -0.59 16.34 4.25
C ILE A 180 -1.93 16.48 3.51
N HIS A 181 -2.17 15.65 2.51
CA HIS A 181 -3.42 15.66 1.75
C HIS A 181 -3.84 14.25 1.30
N ASN A 182 -5.13 14.13 0.99
CA ASN A 182 -5.68 12.99 0.27
C ASN A 182 -6.80 13.45 -0.68
N LEU A 183 -7.26 12.53 -1.54
CA LEU A 183 -8.29 12.80 -2.54
C LEU A 183 -9.49 11.88 -2.33
N ASP A 184 -10.71 12.42 -2.39
CA ASP A 184 -11.95 11.63 -2.31
C ASP A 184 -11.97 10.45 -3.29
N LYS A 185 -11.49 10.66 -4.52
CA LYS A 185 -11.37 9.61 -5.52
C LYS A 185 -10.50 8.44 -5.03
N SER A 186 -9.35 8.75 -4.41
CA SER A 186 -8.42 7.74 -3.91
C SER A 186 -8.97 7.03 -2.67
N ILE A 187 -9.60 7.76 -1.75
CA ILE A 187 -10.26 7.17 -0.55
C ILE A 187 -11.37 6.21 -0.99
N ARG A 188 -12.17 6.59 -1.99
CA ARG A 188 -13.25 5.76 -2.52
C ARG A 188 -12.72 4.52 -3.26
N SER A 189 -11.66 4.70 -4.05
CA SER A 189 -10.91 3.62 -4.68
C SER A 189 -10.44 2.59 -3.65
N PHE A 190 -9.82 3.06 -2.57
CA PHE A 190 -9.40 2.25 -1.43
C PHE A 190 -10.56 1.48 -0.77
N ALA A 191 -11.66 2.17 -0.43
CA ALA A 191 -12.83 1.53 0.17
C ALA A 191 -13.40 0.40 -0.73
N ARG A 192 -13.52 0.65 -2.04
CA ARG A 192 -14.02 -0.32 -3.02
C ARG A 192 -13.10 -1.53 -3.17
N SER A 193 -11.79 -1.32 -3.21
CA SER A 193 -10.82 -2.41 -3.22
C SER A 193 -10.95 -3.28 -1.97
N CYS A 194 -11.05 -2.68 -0.78
CA CYS A 194 -11.23 -3.42 0.47
C CYS A 194 -12.53 -4.21 0.52
N ILE A 195 -13.64 -3.62 0.08
CA ILE A 195 -14.94 -4.30 0.01
C ILE A 195 -14.88 -5.48 -0.95
N THR A 196 -14.35 -5.28 -2.15
CA THR A 196 -14.23 -6.33 -3.17
C THR A 196 -13.36 -7.49 -2.66
N TYR A 197 -12.23 -7.19 -2.02
CA TYR A 197 -11.36 -8.20 -1.43
C TYR A 197 -12.02 -8.96 -0.28
N ALA A 198 -12.71 -8.25 0.62
CA ALA A 198 -13.43 -8.88 1.73
C ALA A 198 -14.51 -9.86 1.24
N LEU A 199 -15.26 -9.46 0.20
CA LEU A 199 -16.28 -10.32 -0.43
C LEU A 199 -15.67 -11.53 -1.14
N SER A 200 -14.57 -11.36 -1.88
CA SER A 200 -13.93 -12.48 -2.60
C SER A 200 -13.36 -13.52 -1.65
N GLU A 201 -12.72 -13.08 -0.57
CA GLU A 201 -12.10 -13.96 0.44
C GLU A 201 -13.09 -14.41 1.53
N LYS A 202 -14.33 -13.89 1.51
CA LYS A 202 -15.35 -14.10 2.56
C LYS A 202 -14.80 -13.82 3.96
N MET A 203 -14.22 -12.62 4.13
CA MET A 203 -13.62 -12.16 5.38
C MET A 203 -14.35 -10.91 5.90
N ASP A 204 -14.49 -10.78 7.21
CA ASP A 204 -14.97 -9.52 7.81
C ASP A 204 -14.05 -8.35 7.44
N LEU A 205 -14.63 -7.17 7.25
CA LEU A 205 -13.91 -5.94 6.94
C LEU A 205 -13.89 -5.00 8.14
N TRP A 206 -12.71 -4.72 8.67
CA TRP A 206 -12.49 -3.70 9.68
C TRP A 206 -11.87 -2.47 9.02
N PHE A 207 -12.38 -1.28 9.32
CA PHE A 207 -11.75 -0.02 8.94
C PHE A 207 -11.47 0.84 10.17
N SER A 208 -10.30 1.45 10.25
CA SER A 208 -9.90 2.20 11.43
C SER A 208 -9.14 3.47 11.13
N VAL A 209 -9.60 4.56 11.75
CA VAL A 209 -8.94 5.89 11.77
C VAL A 209 -9.20 6.56 13.11
N LYS A 210 -8.72 7.79 13.30
CA LYS A 210 -8.90 8.59 14.52
C LYS A 210 -9.81 9.81 14.28
N ASP A 211 -11.06 9.59 13.89
CA ASP A 211 -12.02 10.66 13.54
C ASP A 211 -12.43 11.56 14.72
N THR A 212 -12.32 11.08 15.95
CA THR A 212 -12.58 11.87 17.16
C THR A 212 -11.61 13.05 17.33
N ILE A 213 -10.37 12.89 16.85
CA ILE A 213 -9.34 13.94 16.85
C ILE A 213 -9.30 14.63 15.49
N SER A 214 -9.23 13.87 14.41
CA SER A 214 -9.19 14.37 13.05
C SER A 214 -10.60 14.49 12.47
N LYS A 215 -11.33 15.50 12.95
CA LYS A 215 -12.78 15.70 12.72
C LYS A 215 -13.17 16.05 11.29
N LYS A 216 -12.20 16.40 10.43
CA LYS A 216 -12.43 16.67 9.00
C LYS A 216 -11.73 15.62 8.14
N TYR A 217 -10.44 15.40 8.36
CA TYR A 217 -9.63 14.53 7.50
C TYR A 217 -9.99 13.04 7.71
N HIS A 218 -9.89 12.49 8.92
CA HIS A 218 -10.28 11.10 9.17
C HIS A 218 -11.80 10.89 9.13
N ALA A 219 -12.59 11.90 9.51
CA ALA A 219 -14.04 11.87 9.33
C ALA A 219 -14.42 11.64 7.86
N ARG A 220 -13.71 12.26 6.91
CA ARG A 220 -13.97 12.06 5.48
C ARG A 220 -13.73 10.62 5.03
N PHE A 221 -12.67 9.98 5.50
CA PHE A 221 -12.44 8.55 5.25
C PHE A 221 -13.58 7.69 5.77
N LYS A 222 -14.00 7.92 7.02
CA LYS A 222 -15.11 7.19 7.65
C LYS A 222 -16.42 7.35 6.87
N GLU A 223 -16.75 8.57 6.46
CA GLU A 223 -17.93 8.85 5.64
C GLU A 223 -17.92 8.07 4.32
N VAL A 224 -16.79 8.10 3.59
CA VAL A 224 -16.65 7.40 2.31
C VAL A 224 -16.77 5.89 2.48
N PHE A 225 -16.09 5.30 3.48
CA PHE A 225 -16.21 3.87 3.77
C PHE A 225 -17.63 3.47 4.15
N ALA A 226 -18.30 4.24 5.01
CA ALA A 226 -19.67 3.97 5.39
C ALA A 226 -20.61 3.99 4.17
N ALA A 227 -20.45 4.97 3.27
CA ALA A 227 -21.25 5.07 2.05
C ALA A 227 -21.00 3.90 1.08
N GLU A 228 -19.75 3.54 0.81
CA GLU A 228 -19.40 2.45 -0.11
C GLU A 228 -19.82 1.08 0.44
N THR A 229 -19.65 0.84 1.75
CA THR A 229 -20.14 -0.40 2.38
C THR A 229 -21.65 -0.47 2.38
N ALA A 230 -22.36 0.63 2.71
CA ALA A 230 -23.82 0.65 2.69
C ALA A 230 -24.38 0.29 1.30
N ALA A 231 -23.74 0.79 0.23
CA ALA A 231 -24.10 0.46 -1.15
C ALA A 231 -23.94 -1.02 -1.50
N ARG A 232 -23.08 -1.76 -0.77
CA ARG A 232 -22.78 -3.19 -1.01
C ARG A 232 -23.33 -4.11 0.10
N ARG A 233 -24.22 -3.59 0.97
CA ARG A 233 -24.67 -4.31 2.18
C ARG A 233 -25.30 -5.68 1.89
N ALA A 234 -26.12 -5.78 0.84
CA ALA A 234 -26.76 -7.04 0.45
C ALA A 234 -25.74 -8.13 0.09
N GLU A 235 -24.59 -7.77 -0.47
CA GLU A 235 -23.53 -8.72 -0.79
C GLU A 235 -22.77 -9.18 0.46
N PHE A 236 -22.57 -8.30 1.45
CA PHE A 236 -22.03 -8.69 2.76
C PHE A 236 -22.94 -9.69 3.45
N ASP A 237 -24.25 -9.40 3.48
CA ASP A 237 -25.24 -10.27 4.11
C ASP A 237 -25.31 -11.63 3.40
N ALA A 238 -25.27 -11.66 2.06
CA ALA A 238 -25.24 -12.89 1.26
C ALA A 238 -23.94 -13.71 1.45
N ALA A 239 -22.81 -13.04 1.65
CA ALA A 239 -21.52 -13.69 1.92
C ALA A 239 -21.34 -14.10 3.40
N GLY A 240 -22.22 -13.66 4.30
CA GLY A 240 -22.15 -13.93 5.73
C GLY A 240 -21.00 -13.22 6.44
N ILE A 241 -20.61 -12.04 5.95
CA ILE A 241 -19.51 -11.23 6.50
C ILE A 241 -20.03 -9.87 6.96
N SER A 242 -19.26 -9.19 7.79
CA SER A 242 -19.62 -7.90 8.40
C SER A 242 -18.59 -6.81 8.13
N TYR A 243 -19.07 -5.56 8.12
CA TYR A 243 -18.22 -4.38 8.17
C TYR A 243 -18.25 -3.77 9.57
N ARG A 244 -17.06 -3.42 10.09
CA ARG A 244 -16.91 -2.76 11.38
C ARG A 244 -15.99 -1.56 11.29
N TYR A 245 -16.48 -0.42 11.76
CA TYR A 245 -15.67 0.76 12.00
C TYR A 245 -15.15 0.75 13.45
N LEU A 246 -13.87 1.10 13.63
CA LEU A 246 -13.22 1.20 14.95
C LEU A 246 -12.31 2.43 14.99
N LEU A 247 -12.14 3.02 16.17
CA LEU A 247 -11.01 3.93 16.36
C LEU A 247 -9.70 3.14 16.30
N ILE A 248 -8.65 3.72 15.71
CA ILE A 248 -7.38 2.99 15.45
C ILE A 248 -6.74 2.38 16.71
N ASP A 249 -6.81 3.05 17.85
CA ASP A 249 -6.33 2.55 19.14
C ASP A 249 -7.17 1.38 19.67
N ASP A 250 -8.49 1.47 19.55
CA ASP A 250 -9.39 0.37 19.92
C ASP A 250 -9.21 -0.84 18.99
N ALA A 251 -9.06 -0.61 17.68
CA ALA A 251 -8.76 -1.65 16.71
C ALA A 251 -7.44 -2.36 17.02
N ALA A 252 -6.37 -1.62 17.32
CA ALA A 252 -5.09 -2.20 17.72
C ALA A 252 -5.23 -3.07 18.98
N ALA A 253 -5.94 -2.57 20.01
CA ALA A 253 -6.18 -3.32 21.24
C ALA A 253 -7.01 -4.60 21.01
N GLN A 254 -8.03 -4.53 20.17
CA GLN A 254 -8.89 -5.66 19.85
C GLN A 254 -8.17 -6.71 19.01
N THR A 255 -7.33 -6.30 18.06
CA THR A 255 -6.53 -7.21 17.23
C THR A 255 -5.63 -8.10 18.10
N MET A 256 -5.11 -7.61 19.23
CA MET A 256 -4.31 -8.44 20.15
C MET A 256 -5.09 -9.58 20.81
N LYS A 257 -6.42 -9.50 20.86
CA LYS A 257 -7.29 -10.49 21.52
C LYS A 257 -8.14 -11.30 20.53
N HIS A 258 -8.31 -10.79 19.31
CA HIS A 258 -9.11 -11.43 18.27
C HIS A 258 -8.40 -12.67 17.68
N PRO A 259 -9.13 -13.72 17.28
CA PRO A 259 -8.53 -14.89 16.62
C PRO A 259 -7.96 -14.64 15.22
N GLY A 260 -7.99 -13.41 14.71
CA GLY A 260 -7.75 -13.09 13.30
C GLY A 260 -8.91 -13.47 12.38
N GLY A 261 -8.67 -13.58 11.07
CA GLY A 261 -9.69 -13.96 10.07
C GLY A 261 -10.47 -12.78 9.48
N PHE A 262 -9.89 -11.58 9.51
CA PHE A 262 -10.50 -10.36 8.99
C PHE A 262 -9.51 -9.57 8.14
N LEU A 263 -10.03 -8.76 7.24
CA LEU A 263 -9.31 -7.72 6.52
C LEU A 263 -9.34 -6.44 7.34
N TRP A 264 -8.18 -5.90 7.68
CA TRP A 264 -8.01 -4.62 8.33
C TRP A 264 -7.57 -3.55 7.33
N ALA A 265 -8.53 -2.74 6.91
CA ALA A 265 -8.29 -1.57 6.08
C ALA A 265 -7.69 -0.44 6.93
N LEU A 266 -6.51 0.04 6.53
CA LEU A 266 -5.73 1.05 7.22
C LEU A 266 -5.29 2.16 6.25
N THR A 267 -5.25 3.38 6.75
CA THR A 267 -4.61 4.54 6.11
C THR A 267 -3.12 4.27 5.85
N ASN A 268 -2.47 5.12 5.06
CA ASN A 268 -1.20 4.76 4.43
C ASN A 268 -0.10 4.43 5.46
N TYR A 269 0.05 5.27 6.48
CA TYR A 269 1.06 5.11 7.53
C TYR A 269 0.76 3.93 8.46
N GLU A 270 -0.48 3.83 8.95
CA GLU A 270 -0.92 2.76 9.82
C GLU A 270 -0.80 1.40 9.12
N GLY A 271 -1.16 1.33 7.84
CA GLY A 271 -1.04 0.12 7.05
C GLY A 271 0.42 -0.31 6.84
N ASP A 272 1.36 0.64 6.75
CA ASP A 272 2.79 0.33 6.71
C ASP A 272 3.23 -0.33 8.02
N VAL A 273 3.01 0.36 9.15
CA VAL A 273 3.41 -0.09 10.48
C VAL A 273 2.77 -1.42 10.86
N PHE A 274 1.44 -1.53 10.78
CA PHE A 274 0.74 -2.73 11.26
C PHE A 274 0.95 -3.93 10.34
N SER A 275 1.27 -3.74 9.07
CA SER A 275 1.57 -4.88 8.20
C SER A 275 2.88 -5.58 8.58
N ASP A 276 3.89 -4.84 9.03
CA ASP A 276 5.15 -5.41 9.51
C ASP A 276 4.97 -6.04 10.90
N VAL A 277 4.14 -5.45 11.76
CA VAL A 277 3.72 -6.05 13.04
C VAL A 277 3.00 -7.39 12.81
N VAL A 278 2.05 -7.42 11.86
CA VAL A 278 1.30 -8.64 11.52
C VAL A 278 2.24 -9.69 10.92
N ALA A 279 3.11 -9.32 9.97
CA ALA A 279 4.06 -10.25 9.36
C ALA A 279 4.98 -10.90 10.40
N SER A 280 5.57 -10.07 11.26
CA SER A 280 6.44 -10.53 12.35
C SER A 280 5.67 -11.35 13.38
N GLY A 281 4.43 -10.95 13.69
CA GLY A 281 3.56 -11.66 14.61
C GLY A 281 3.13 -13.05 14.13
N PHE A 282 3.08 -13.29 12.82
CA PHE A 282 2.83 -14.62 12.24
C PHE A 282 4.12 -15.40 11.90
N GLY A 283 5.30 -14.81 12.04
CA GLY A 283 6.58 -15.50 11.88
C GLY A 283 7.71 -14.58 11.43
N SER A 284 7.67 -14.11 10.19
CA SER A 284 8.69 -13.22 9.62
C SER A 284 8.16 -12.41 8.44
N LEU A 285 8.86 -11.34 8.07
CA LEU A 285 8.55 -10.54 6.87
C LEU A 285 8.59 -11.36 5.58
N GLY A 286 9.40 -12.43 5.51
CA GLY A 286 9.45 -13.33 4.36
C GLY A 286 8.22 -14.24 4.22
N MET A 287 7.40 -14.35 5.26
CA MET A 287 6.18 -15.17 5.30
C MET A 287 4.94 -14.31 5.08
N MET A 288 4.99 -13.38 4.14
CA MET A 288 3.91 -12.43 3.84
C MET A 288 3.79 -12.25 2.32
N THR A 289 2.59 -12.41 1.78
CA THR A 289 2.30 -12.00 0.40
C THR A 289 1.94 -10.52 0.37
N SER A 290 2.18 -9.86 -0.76
CA SER A 290 1.81 -8.46 -0.97
C SER A 290 1.27 -8.29 -2.39
N VAL A 291 0.02 -7.87 -2.52
CA VAL A 291 -0.65 -7.67 -3.83
C VAL A 291 -1.22 -6.26 -3.90
N LEU A 292 -0.91 -5.51 -4.95
CA LEU A 292 -1.57 -4.24 -5.24
C LEU A 292 -2.81 -4.54 -6.09
N VAL A 293 -3.98 -4.17 -5.60
CA VAL A 293 -5.25 -4.38 -6.31
C VAL A 293 -5.86 -3.04 -6.69
N SER A 294 -6.11 -2.88 -7.99
CA SER A 294 -6.80 -1.73 -8.56
C SER A 294 -8.28 -1.72 -8.15
N PRO A 295 -8.94 -0.55 -8.00
CA PRO A 295 -10.36 -0.46 -7.67
C PRO A 295 -11.29 -1.17 -8.67
N ASN A 296 -10.82 -1.44 -9.89
CA ASN A 296 -11.58 -2.12 -10.92
C ASN A 296 -11.60 -3.66 -10.76
N GLY A 297 -11.01 -4.20 -9.68
CA GLY A 297 -10.98 -5.64 -9.42
C GLY A 297 -10.06 -6.42 -10.36
N GLN A 298 -9.09 -5.74 -10.98
CA GLN A 298 -7.98 -6.42 -11.65
C GLN A 298 -7.02 -6.91 -10.57
N PHE A 299 -6.86 -8.23 -10.52
CA PHE A 299 -5.97 -9.00 -9.65
C PHE A 299 -4.82 -9.58 -10.48
#